data_AF-A0A951FAU7-F1
#
_entry.id   AF-A0A951FAU7-F1
#
_cell.length_a   1.000
_cell.length_b   1.000
_cell.length_c   1.000
_cell.angle_alpha   90.00
_cell.angle_beta   90.00
_cell.angle_gamma   90.00
#
_symmetry.space_group_name_H-M   'P 1'
#
loop_
_entity.id
_entity.type
_entity.pdbx_description
1 polymer ?
#
loop_
_entity_poly.entity_id
_entity_poly.type
_entity_poly.pdbx_seq_one_letter_code
_entity_poly.pdbx_strand_id
1 'polypeptide(L)' 'RATGWNTDTTPAGPMPDPVRLWQQEVHRPGIYDLEVDTSLLSPSACADLIRQRISDGPAPSACHRLAVLADRSGDALG' A
#
# COMPACT_ATOMS: atom_id res chain seq x y z
N ARG A 1 -16.65 -23.54 -2.60
CA ARG A 1 -16.13 -23.00 -1.33
C ARG A 1 -16.51 -21.52 -1.28
N ALA A 2 -17.43 -21.12 -0.39
CA ALA A 2 -17.79 -19.71 -0.21
C ALA A 2 -16.72 -19.03 0.66
N THR A 3 -16.21 -17.87 0.26
CA THR A 3 -15.08 -17.18 0.88
C THR A 3 -15.43 -16.40 2.16
N GLY A 4 -16.68 -16.46 2.62
CA GLY A 4 -17.14 -15.82 3.87
C GLY A 4 -17.20 -14.29 3.85
N TRP A 5 -16.68 -13.62 2.82
CA TRP A 5 -16.55 -12.16 2.77
C TRP A 5 -17.85 -11.39 2.52
N ASN A 6 -18.94 -12.06 2.07
CA ASN A 6 -20.18 -11.36 1.66
C ASN A 6 -21.48 -11.96 2.20
N THR A 7 -21.46 -12.78 3.26
CA THR A 7 -22.65 -13.54 3.69
C THR A 7 -23.85 -12.67 4.02
N ASP A 8 -23.62 -11.40 4.38
CA ASP A 8 -24.66 -10.44 4.75
C ASP A 8 -24.84 -9.30 3.73
N THR A 9 -24.18 -9.38 2.55
CA THR A 9 -24.23 -8.30 1.55
C THR A 9 -25.27 -8.62 0.47
N THR A 10 -26.33 -7.81 0.39
CA THR A 10 -27.25 -7.87 -0.75
C THR A 10 -26.60 -7.21 -1.98
N PRO A 11 -26.78 -7.74 -3.21
CA PRO A 11 -26.18 -7.17 -4.42
C PRO A 11 -26.54 -5.69 -4.69
N ALA A 12 -27.65 -5.20 -4.13
CA ALA A 12 -28.12 -3.83 -4.24
C ALA A 12 -27.98 -3.01 -2.93
N GLY A 13 -27.36 -3.58 -1.90
CA GLY A 13 -27.10 -2.89 -0.63
C GLY A 13 -25.92 -1.91 -0.73
N PRO A 14 -25.78 -0.98 0.23
CA PRO A 14 -24.62 -0.09 0.28
C PRO A 14 -23.32 -0.90 0.36
N MET A 15 -22.28 -0.43 -0.31
CA MET A 15 -20.95 -1.06 -0.29
C MET A 15 -20.48 -1.19 1.16
N PRO A 16 -20.08 -2.40 1.61
CA PRO A 16 -19.56 -2.57 2.97
C PRO A 16 -18.39 -1.63 3.24
N ASP A 17 -18.34 -1.06 4.43
CA ASP A 17 -17.29 -0.11 4.81
C ASP A 17 -15.86 -0.63 4.56
N PRO A 18 -15.52 -1.91 4.83
CA PRO A 18 -14.19 -2.43 4.49
C PRO A 18 -13.87 -2.32 2.99
N VAL A 19 -14.85 -2.58 2.12
CA VAL A 19 -14.70 -2.48 0.66
C VAL A 19 -14.58 -1.01 0.25
N ARG A 20 -15.39 -0.13 0.84
CA ARG A 20 -15.34 1.32 0.55
C ARG A 20 -14.00 1.94 0.94
N LEU A 21 -13.50 1.62 2.13
CA LEU A 21 -12.20 2.09 2.61
C LEU A 21 -11.06 1.55 1.74
N TRP A 22 -11.10 0.26 1.40
CA TRP A 22 -10.14 -0.34 0.48
C TRP A 22 -10.15 0.37 -0.88
N GLN A 23 -11.32 0.56 -1.51
CA GLN A 23 -11.47 1.26 -2.80
C GLN A 23 -10.87 2.67 -2.76
N GLN A 24 -11.06 3.40 -1.67
CA GLN A 24 -10.54 4.76 -1.52
C GLN A 24 -9.01 4.79 -1.42
N GLU A 25 -8.42 3.87 -0.68
CA GLU A 25 -6.99 3.93 -0.35
C GLU A 25 -6.10 3.17 -1.35
N VAL A 26 -6.58 2.14 -2.05
CA VAL A 26 -5.73 1.39 -3.01
C VAL A 26 -5.27 2.21 -4.22
N HIS A 27 -5.97 3.28 -4.54
CA HIS A 27 -5.59 4.20 -5.63
C HIS A 27 -4.55 5.24 -5.20
N ARG A 28 -4.19 5.28 -3.90
CA ARG A 28 -3.20 6.19 -3.35
C ARG A 28 -1.95 5.39 -3.01
N PRO A 29 -0.96 5.29 -3.93
CA PRO A 29 0.28 4.62 -3.61
C PRO A 29 0.94 5.29 -2.39
N GLY A 30 1.37 4.46 -1.44
CA GLY A 30 2.02 4.92 -0.22
C GLY A 30 3.44 5.43 -0.46
N ILE A 31 4.13 5.72 0.63
CA ILE A 31 5.56 6.06 0.59
C ILE A 31 6.36 4.77 0.49
N TYR A 32 7.18 4.66 -0.56
CA TYR A 32 8.11 3.55 -0.75
C TYR A 32 9.56 4.04 -0.81
N ASP A 33 10.50 3.12 -0.54
CA ASP A 33 11.94 3.37 -0.66
C ASP A 33 12.52 2.96 -2.01
N LEU A 34 11.72 2.29 -2.84
CA LEU A 34 12.01 1.85 -4.20
C LEU A 34 10.69 1.72 -4.97
N GLU A 35 10.70 2.15 -6.23
CA GLU A 35 9.66 1.86 -7.21
C GLU A 35 10.23 0.98 -8.32
N VAL A 36 9.43 0.05 -8.84
CA VAL A 36 9.75 -0.77 -10.01
C VAL A 36 8.68 -0.60 -11.06
N ASP A 37 9.06 -0.30 -12.29
CA ASP A 37 8.11 -0.14 -13.39
C ASP A 37 7.82 -1.49 -14.04
N THR A 38 6.74 -2.13 -13.63
CA THR A 38 6.32 -3.45 -14.15
C THR A 38 5.75 -3.39 -15.56
N SER A 39 5.51 -2.20 -16.12
CA SER A 39 5.10 -2.05 -17.53
C SER A 39 6.30 -2.14 -18.48
N LEU A 40 7.50 -1.81 -17.99
CA LEU A 40 8.74 -1.81 -18.77
C LEU A 40 9.66 -2.99 -18.42
N LEU A 41 9.65 -3.43 -17.16
CA LEU A 41 10.58 -4.42 -16.66
C LEU A 41 9.97 -5.81 -16.60
N SER A 42 10.78 -6.82 -16.91
CA SER A 42 10.42 -8.21 -16.66
C SER A 42 10.36 -8.48 -15.15
N PRO A 43 9.63 -9.52 -14.70
CA PRO A 43 9.62 -9.91 -13.29
C PRO A 43 11.01 -10.17 -12.69
N SER A 44 11.93 -10.77 -13.46
CA SER A 44 13.30 -11.02 -12.99
C SER A 44 14.08 -9.72 -12.80
N ALA A 45 13.94 -8.76 -13.72
CA ALA A 45 14.59 -7.46 -13.62
C ALA A 45 14.09 -6.67 -12.40
N CYS A 46 12.79 -6.71 -12.11
CA CYS A 46 12.25 -6.12 -10.87
C CYS A 46 12.85 -6.76 -9.62
N ALA A 47 12.97 -8.10 -9.59
CA ALA A 47 13.56 -8.82 -8.47
C ALA A 47 15.03 -8.46 -8.25
N ASP A 48 15.79 -8.27 -9.33
CA ASP A 48 17.19 -7.85 -9.27
C ASP A 48 17.34 -6.43 -8.71
N LEU A 49 16.47 -5.49 -9.10
CA LEU A 49 16.44 -4.14 -8.53
C LEU A 49 16.14 -4.16 -7.02
N ILE A 50 15.18 -4.98 -6.60
CA ILE A 50 14.85 -5.17 -5.17
C ILE A 50 16.06 -5.73 -4.42
N ARG A 51 16.71 -6.75 -4.98
CA ARG A 51 17.92 -7.34 -4.38
C ARG A 51 19.03 -6.30 -4.24
N GLN A 52 19.31 -5.54 -5.29
CA GLN A 52 20.33 -4.49 -5.28
C GLN A 52 20.02 -3.41 -4.24
N ARG A 53 18.76 -3.00 -4.12
CA ARG A 53 18.30 -2.02 -3.12
C ARG A 53 18.50 -2.51 -1.69
N ILE A 54 18.37 -3.81 -1.44
CA ILE A 54 18.57 -4.43 -0.12
C ILE A 54 20.07 -4.55 0.20
N SER A 55 20.88 -4.98 -0.77
CA SER A 55 22.31 -5.22 -0.56
C SER A 55 23.12 -3.93 -0.46
N ASP A 56 22.89 -3.00 -1.40
CA ASP A 56 23.79 -1.86 -1.64
C ASP A 56 23.08 -0.50 -1.51
N GLY A 57 21.76 -0.51 -1.30
CA GLY A 57 20.97 0.71 -1.18
C GLY A 57 21.07 1.39 0.19
N PRO A 58 20.57 2.64 0.30
CA PRO A 58 20.52 3.35 1.58
C PRO A 58 19.59 2.65 2.58
N ALA A 59 19.72 2.91 3.88
CA ALA A 59 18.80 2.33 4.86
C ALA A 59 17.32 2.63 4.51
N PRO A 60 16.39 1.65 4.63
CA PRO A 60 14.96 1.88 4.41
C PRO A 60 14.43 3.00 5.31
N SER A 61 13.62 3.90 4.75
CA SER A 61 13.17 5.14 5.39
C SER A 61 11.66 5.33 5.35
N ALA A 62 10.94 4.60 4.48
CA ALA A 62 9.52 4.80 4.24
C ALA A 62 8.69 4.68 5.53
N CYS A 63 8.92 3.63 6.34
CA CYS A 63 8.23 3.46 7.62
C CYS A 63 8.48 4.62 8.59
N HIS A 64 9.73 5.11 8.66
CA HIS A 64 10.08 6.25 9.50
C HIS A 64 9.37 7.53 9.02
N ARG A 65 9.38 7.79 7.70
CA ARG A 65 8.67 8.92 7.11
C ARG A 65 7.17 8.87 7.38
N LEU A 66 6.56 7.69 7.28
CA LEU A 66 5.15 7.48 7.60
C LEU A 66 4.84 7.77 9.07
N ALA A 67 5.68 7.32 10.00
CA ALA A 67 5.53 7.62 11.42
C ALA A 67 5.57 9.14 11.67
N VAL A 68 6.54 9.85 11.09
CA VAL A 68 6.67 11.30 11.22
C VAL A 68 5.45 12.05 10.64
N LEU A 69 4.86 11.56 9.54
CA LEU A 69 3.66 12.17 8.96
C LEU A 69 2.41 11.90 9.81
N ALA A 70 2.30 10.71 10.39
CA ALA A 70 1.21 10.37 11.31
C ALA A 70 1.23 11.25 12.57
N ASP A 71 2.41 11.45 13.16
CA ASP A 71 2.59 12.32 14.33
C ASP A 71 2.17 13.77 14.04
N ARG A 72 2.62 14.33 12.91
CA ARG A 72 2.24 15.70 12.47
C ARG A 72 0.75 15.88 12.19
N SER A 73 0.08 14.81 11.76
CA SER A 73 -1.37 14.82 11.52
C SER A 73 -2.17 14.75 12.81
N GLY A 74 -1.59 14.19 13.88
CA GLY A 74 -2.14 14.20 15.23
C GLY A 74 -2.01 15.56 15.92
N ASP A 75 -0.88 16.26 15.73
CA ASP A 75 -0.64 17.59 16.31
C ASP A 75 -1.54 18.69 15.73
N ALA A 76 -2.09 18.51 14.52
CA ALA A 76 -2.98 19.47 13.87
C ALA A 76 -4.44 19.44 14.39
N LEU A 77 -4.78 18.49 15.27
CA LEU A 77 -6.10 18.35 15.90
C LEU A 77 -6.07 18.57 17.42
N GLY A 78 -4.96 19.08 17.96
CA GLY A 78 -4.77 19.44 19.38
C GLY A 78 -5.02 20.90 19.68
#